data_AF-A0A2Z7CJJ7-F1
#
_entry.id   AF-A0A2Z7CJJ7-F1
#
_cell.length_a   1.000
_cell.length_b   1.000
_cell.length_c   1.000
_cell.angle_alpha   90.00
_cell.angle_beta   90.00
_cell.angle_gamma   90.00
#
_symmetry.space_group_name_H-M   'P 1'
#
loop_
_entity.id
_entity.type
_entity.pdbx_description
1 polymer ?
#
loop_
_entity_poly.entity_id
_entity_poly.type
_entity_poly.pdbx_seq_one_letter_code
_entity_poly.pdbx_strand_id
1 'polypeptide(L)'
;MLFYLTTLSLSRFLTEEPPVVTEGDTDTQKRTAVDAWNHSDFLCRNYILNSLDDVLYGVYCSVKTAKELWNSLEKKYKTEDAGVKKFVVGKFLDYKMVDAKSVMSQVQEIQIIIHDLLVS
;
A
#
# COMPACT_ATOMS: atom_id res chain seq x y z
N MET A 1 -0.52 -4.91 -6.65
CA MET A 1 -1.88 -4.32 -6.80
C MET A 1 -1.92 -3.19 -7.85
N LEU A 2 -1.10 -2.13 -7.73
CA LEU A 2 -1.15 -0.99 -8.66
C LEU A 2 -1.04 -1.35 -10.15
N PHE A 3 -0.14 -2.28 -10.49
CA PHE A 3 0.00 -2.80 -11.86
C PHE A 3 -1.31 -3.40 -12.40
N TYR A 4 -1.98 -4.23 -11.59
CA TYR A 4 -3.25 -4.86 -11.97
C TYR A 4 -4.36 -3.83 -12.18
N LEU A 5 -4.52 -2.85 -11.28
CA LEU A 5 -5.51 -1.78 -11.46
C LEU A 5 -5.21 -0.88 -12.68
N THR A 6 -3.92 -0.73 -13.02
CA THR A 6 -3.52 -0.01 -14.24
C THR A 6 -3.95 -0.76 -15.49
N THR A 7 -3.80 -2.09 -15.53
CA THR A 7 -4.29 -2.90 -16.67
C THR A 7 -5.82 -2.84 -16.84
N LEU A 8 -6.55 -2.57 -15.76
CA LEU A 8 -8.01 -2.39 -15.77
C LEU A 8 -8.44 -0.94 -16.01
N SER A 9 -7.50 0.00 -16.21
CA SER A 9 -7.79 1.45 -16.31
C SER A 9 -8.49 2.04 -15.07
N LEU A 10 -8.25 1.45 -13.89
CA LEU A 10 -8.84 1.86 -12.61
C LEU A 10 -7.84 2.57 -11.68
N SER A 11 -6.56 2.65 -12.03
CA SER A 11 -5.53 3.27 -11.19
C SER A 11 -5.80 4.74 -10.86
N ARG A 12 -6.46 5.47 -11.76
CA ARG A 12 -6.80 6.89 -11.56
C ARG A 12 -7.71 7.14 -10.35
N PHE A 13 -8.57 6.20 -10.00
CA PHE A 13 -9.50 6.31 -8.86
C PHE A 13 -8.78 6.22 -7.50
N LEU A 14 -7.49 5.89 -7.49
CA LEU A 14 -6.66 5.93 -6.28
C LEU A 14 -6.14 7.33 -5.96
N THR A 15 -6.15 8.25 -6.94
CA THR A 15 -5.47 9.55 -6.84
C THR A 15 -6.37 10.73 -7.19
N GLU A 16 -7.22 10.59 -8.20
CA GLU A 16 -8.12 11.64 -8.67
C GLU A 16 -9.29 11.87 -7.68
N GLU A 17 -9.89 13.06 -7.75
CA GLU A 17 -11.11 13.40 -7.02
C GLU A 17 -12.35 13.16 -7.90
N PRO A 18 -13.53 12.94 -7.29
CA PRO A 18 -14.78 12.86 -8.03
C PRO A 18 -15.03 14.12 -8.88
N PRO A 19 -15.72 13.99 -10.03
CA PRO A 19 -16.00 15.12 -10.90
C PRO A 19 -16.78 16.23 -10.16
N VAL A 20 -16.28 17.46 -10.24
CA VAL A 20 -16.93 18.65 -9.66
C VAL A 20 -17.98 19.16 -10.64
N VAL A 21 -19.21 19.29 -10.16
CA VAL A 21 -20.36 19.73 -10.94
C VAL A 21 -20.38 21.27 -11.03
N THR A 22 -20.29 21.86 -12.21
CA THR A 22 -20.28 23.34 -12.40
C THR A 22 -21.62 23.87 -12.90
N GLU A 23 -21.96 25.15 -12.68
CA GLU A 23 -23.29 25.71 -13.00
C GLU A 23 -23.71 25.60 -14.48
N GLY A 24 -22.78 25.31 -15.41
CA GLY A 24 -23.04 25.24 -16.86
C GLY A 24 -23.45 23.87 -17.42
N ASP A 25 -23.23 22.76 -16.73
CA ASP A 25 -23.57 21.44 -17.32
C ASP A 25 -25.05 21.12 -17.13
N THR A 26 -25.67 20.46 -18.11
CA THR A 26 -27.07 20.02 -18.00
C THR A 26 -27.22 18.95 -16.91
N ASP A 27 -28.32 18.98 -16.15
CA ASP A 27 -28.55 18.08 -15.01
C ASP A 27 -28.37 16.60 -15.33
N THR A 28 -28.67 16.20 -16.58
CA THR A 28 -28.55 14.81 -17.04
C THR A 28 -27.10 14.38 -17.27
N GLN A 29 -26.27 15.25 -17.85
CA GLN A 29 -24.85 14.94 -18.09
C GLN A 29 -24.07 14.86 -16.78
N LYS A 30 -24.37 15.75 -15.83
CA LYS A 30 -23.78 15.76 -14.48
C LYS A 30 -24.05 14.45 -13.76
N ARG A 31 -25.31 14.04 -13.73
CA ARG A 31 -25.74 12.81 -13.08
C ARG A 31 -25.06 11.58 -13.69
N THR A 32 -25.00 11.52 -15.01
CA THR A 32 -24.34 10.41 -15.74
C THR A 32 -22.85 10.32 -15.41
N ALA A 33 -22.14 11.45 -15.36
CA ALA A 33 -20.72 11.48 -15.03
C ALA A 33 -20.45 11.03 -13.59
N VAL A 34 -21.26 11.49 -12.62
CA VAL A 34 -21.18 11.09 -11.22
C VAL A 34 -21.51 9.60 -11.05
N ASP A 35 -22.53 9.09 -11.72
CA ASP A 35 -22.91 7.68 -11.64
C ASP A 35 -21.82 6.76 -12.23
N ALA A 36 -21.23 7.15 -13.37
CA ALA A 36 -20.11 6.44 -13.98
C ALA A 36 -18.86 6.44 -13.09
N TRP A 37 -18.58 7.57 -12.41
CA TRP A 37 -17.52 7.65 -11.42
C TRP A 37 -17.77 6.70 -10.24
N ASN A 38 -18.94 6.78 -9.62
CA ASN A 38 -19.30 5.95 -8.47
C ASN A 38 -19.24 4.45 -8.78
N HIS A 39 -19.69 4.06 -9.97
CA HIS A 39 -19.60 2.67 -10.40
C HIS A 39 -18.14 2.20 -10.52
N SER A 40 -17.27 3.02 -11.11
CA SER A 40 -15.87 2.69 -11.31
C SER A 40 -15.07 2.69 -10.00
N ASP A 41 -15.34 3.67 -9.12
CA ASP A 41 -14.77 3.71 -7.77
C ASP A 41 -15.19 2.48 -6.96
N PHE A 42 -16.47 2.09 -7.04
CA PHE A 42 -16.96 0.85 -6.42
C PHE A 42 -16.20 -0.38 -6.92
N LEU A 43 -16.02 -0.53 -8.24
CA LEU A 43 -15.26 -1.67 -8.81
C LEU A 43 -13.81 -1.66 -8.31
N CYS A 44 -13.13 -0.52 -8.40
CA CYS A 44 -11.75 -0.37 -7.95
C CYS A 44 -11.59 -0.76 -6.47
N ARG A 45 -12.48 -0.25 -5.61
CA ARG A 45 -12.53 -0.57 -4.18
C ARG A 45 -12.71 -2.07 -3.94
N ASN A 46 -13.62 -2.72 -4.65
CA ASN A 46 -13.86 -4.16 -4.50
C ASN A 46 -12.66 -4.99 -4.98
N TYR A 47 -11.98 -4.61 -6.06
CA TYR A 47 -10.76 -5.32 -6.47
C TYR A 47 -9.66 -5.24 -5.41
N ILE A 48 -9.51 -4.09 -4.76
CA ILE A 48 -8.57 -3.95 -3.65
C ILE A 48 -8.99 -4.85 -2.50
N LEU A 49 -10.25 -4.77 -2.06
CA LEU A 49 -10.77 -5.57 -0.95
C LEU A 49 -10.63 -7.08 -1.19
N ASN A 50 -10.92 -7.58 -2.39
CA ASN A 50 -10.79 -8.99 -2.74
C ASN A 50 -9.34 -9.52 -2.72
N SER A 51 -8.35 -8.64 -2.69
CA SER A 51 -6.94 -9.03 -2.57
C SER A 51 -6.45 -9.10 -1.13
N LEU A 52 -7.25 -8.62 -0.18
CA LEU A 52 -6.94 -8.64 1.24
C LEU A 52 -7.29 -10.00 1.83
N ASP A 53 -6.54 -10.42 2.84
CA ASP A 53 -6.95 -11.52 3.69
C ASP A 53 -8.20 -11.15 4.52
N ASP A 54 -8.84 -12.16 5.12
CA ASP A 54 -10.11 -11.99 5.86
C ASP A 54 -10.01 -10.97 7.00
N VAL A 55 -8.85 -10.90 7.67
CA VAL A 55 -8.63 -10.00 8.81
C VAL A 55 -8.58 -8.56 8.32
N LEU A 56 -7.78 -8.29 7.28
CA LEU A 56 -7.67 -6.98 6.67
C LEU A 56 -8.97 -6.56 5.99
N TYR A 57 -9.65 -7.48 5.32
CA TYR A 57 -10.97 -7.24 4.75
C TYR A 57 -11.95 -6.76 5.81
N GLY A 58 -12.02 -7.44 6.97
CA GLY A 58 -12.90 -7.05 8.08
C GLY A 58 -12.64 -5.64 8.62
N VAL A 59 -11.38 -5.20 8.62
CA VAL A 59 -10.98 -3.84 9.05
C VAL A 59 -11.35 -2.78 8.02
N TYR A 60 -11.19 -3.09 6.73
CA TYR A 60 -11.24 -2.09 5.66
C TYR A 60 -12.54 -2.10 4.84
N CYS A 61 -13.43 -3.10 4.99
CA CYS A 61 -14.64 -3.23 4.17
C CYS A 61 -15.61 -2.04 4.27
N SER A 62 -15.58 -1.31 5.39
CA SER A 62 -16.41 -0.12 5.64
C SER A 62 -15.84 1.18 5.03
N VAL A 63 -14.63 1.15 4.47
CA VAL A 63 -14.04 2.33 3.82
C VAL A 63 -14.82 2.64 2.54
N LYS A 64 -15.14 3.92 2.31
CA LYS A 64 -16.17 4.32 1.34
C LYS A 64 -15.64 4.37 -0.09
N THR A 65 -14.42 4.88 -0.29
CA THR A 65 -13.85 5.08 -1.63
C THR A 65 -12.60 4.24 -1.86
N ALA A 66 -12.27 3.99 -3.12
CA ALA A 66 -11.04 3.29 -3.47
C ALA A 66 -9.80 4.09 -3.03
N LYS A 67 -9.85 5.42 -3.15
CA LYS A 67 -8.79 6.35 -2.73
C LYS A 67 -8.52 6.30 -1.23
N GLU A 68 -9.56 6.41 -0.40
CA GLU A 68 -9.40 6.33 1.07
C GLU A 68 -8.82 4.97 1.50
N LEU A 69 -9.29 3.89 0.86
CA LEU A 69 -8.81 2.54 1.12
C LEU A 69 -7.34 2.40 0.76
N TRP A 70 -6.97 2.84 -0.44
CA TRP A 70 -5.59 2.81 -0.91
C TRP A 70 -4.66 3.63 -0.01
N ASN A 71 -5.04 4.85 0.35
CA ASN A 71 -4.24 5.70 1.24
C ASN A 71 -4.06 5.07 2.63
N SER A 72 -5.08 4.40 3.15
CA SER A 72 -5.01 3.74 4.45
C SER A 72 -4.07 2.53 4.42
N LEU A 73 -4.13 1.73 3.36
CA LEU A 73 -3.22 0.62 3.13
C LEU A 73 -1.79 1.12 2.93
N GLU A 74 -1.60 2.14 2.09
CA GLU A 74 -0.31 2.73 1.82
C GLU A 74 0.33 3.27 3.10
N LYS A 75 -0.43 3.98 3.94
CA LYS A 75 0.05 4.47 5.24
C LYS A 75 0.48 3.32 6.17
N LYS A 76 -0.32 2.25 6.26
CA LYS A 76 0.00 1.09 7.10
C LYS A 76 1.31 0.44 6.66
N TYR A 77 1.41 0.09 5.38
CA TYR A 77 2.56 -0.66 4.86
C TYR A 77 3.81 0.21 4.66
N LYS A 78 3.70 1.50 4.35
CA LYS A 78 4.87 2.42 4.36
C LYS A 78 5.43 2.61 5.77
N THR A 79 4.58 2.64 6.80
CA THR A 79 5.03 2.72 8.19
C THR A 79 5.68 1.41 8.63
N GLU A 80 5.12 0.27 8.21
CA GLU A 80 5.69 -1.05 8.47
C GLU A 80 7.06 -1.22 7.81
N ASP A 81 7.19 -0.85 6.53
CA ASP A 81 8.46 -0.81 5.79
C ASP A 81 9.52 0.04 6.49
N ALA A 82 9.16 1.26 6.90
CA ALA A 82 10.04 2.13 7.67
C ALA A 82 10.42 1.52 9.04
N GLY A 83 9.49 0.81 9.68
CA GLY A 83 9.72 0.10 10.94
C GLY A 83 10.68 -1.07 10.79
N VAL A 84 10.50 -1.90 9.76
CA VAL A 84 11.39 -3.02 9.41
C VAL A 84 12.78 -2.49 9.10
N LYS A 85 12.91 -1.50 8.21
CA LYS A 85 14.19 -0.84 7.90
C LYS A 85 14.89 -0.34 9.17
N LYS A 86 14.15 0.37 10.05
CA LYS A 86 14.70 0.88 11.33
C LYS A 86 15.19 -0.25 12.24
N PHE A 87 14.45 -1.36 12.32
CA PHE A 87 14.84 -2.52 13.10
C PHE A 87 16.12 -3.18 12.57
N VAL A 88 16.23 -3.37 11.25
CA VAL A 88 17.44 -3.95 10.64
C VAL A 88 18.66 -3.03 10.83
N VAL A 89 18.49 -1.71 10.70
CA VAL A 89 19.55 -0.74 11.01
C VAL A 89 20.00 -0.84 12.46
N GLY A 90 19.07 -0.96 13.41
CA GLY A 90 19.38 -1.20 14.82
C GLY A 90 20.20 -2.49 15.02
N LYS A 91 19.76 -3.60 14.44
CA LYS A 91 20.46 -4.90 14.50
C LYS A 91 21.88 -4.81 13.95
N PHE A 92 22.11 -4.04 12.89
CA PHE A 92 23.45 -3.80 12.34
C PHE A 92 24.33 -2.99 13.30
N LEU A 93 23.82 -1.89 13.84
CA LEU A 93 24.56 -1.01 14.75
C LEU A 93 24.88 -1.69 16.09
N ASP A 94 23.98 -2.53 16.58
CA ASP A 94 24.13 -3.25 17.84
C ASP A 94 24.98 -4.54 17.70
N TYR A 95 25.31 -4.95 16.47
CA TYR A 95 26.08 -6.17 16.25
C TYR A 95 27.49 -6.03 16.86
N LYS A 96 27.82 -6.97 17.74
CA LYS A 96 29.15 -7.10 18.34
C LYS A 96 29.63 -8.52 18.17
N MET A 97 30.86 -8.67 17.69
CA MET A 97 31.50 -9.97 17.65
C MET A 97 31.76 -10.48 19.08
N VAL A 98 31.64 -11.78 19.25
CA VAL A 98 31.86 -12.50 20.52
C VAL A 98 32.92 -13.57 20.33
N ASP A 99 33.78 -13.75 21.35
CA ASP A 99 34.89 -14.71 21.29
C ASP A 99 34.43 -16.17 21.21
N ALA A 100 33.20 -16.45 21.62
CA ALA A 100 32.62 -17.79 21.61
C ALA A 100 32.30 -18.33 20.20
N LYS A 101 32.37 -17.49 19.15
CA LYS A 101 32.03 -17.86 17.77
C LYS A 101 33.23 -17.70 16.84
N SER A 102 33.32 -18.54 15.82
CA SER A 102 34.33 -18.37 14.78
C SER A 102 34.09 -17.07 13.99
N VAL A 103 35.16 -16.46 13.49
CA VAL A 103 35.07 -15.24 12.66
C VAL A 103 34.20 -15.49 11.44
N MET A 104 34.30 -16.66 10.79
CA MET A 104 33.50 -16.97 9.60
C MET A 104 31.99 -17.02 9.90
N SER A 105 31.59 -17.65 11.01
CA SER A 105 30.17 -17.66 11.40
C SER A 105 29.64 -16.25 11.61
N GLN A 106 30.45 -15.38 12.22
CA GLN A 106 30.07 -13.99 12.49
C GLN A 106 30.02 -13.14 11.22
N VAL A 107 30.92 -13.38 10.26
CA VAL A 107 30.86 -12.76 8.93
C VAL A 107 29.57 -13.14 8.20
N GLN A 108 29.13 -14.39 8.29
CA GLN A 108 27.84 -14.82 7.70
C GLN A 108 26.66 -14.10 8.36
N GLU A 109 26.66 -13.96 9.69
CA GLU A 109 25.63 -13.22 10.42
C GLU A 109 25.56 -11.75 9.97
N ILE A 110 26.71 -11.09 9.82
CA ILE A 110 26.78 -9.70 9.29
C ILE A 110 26.29 -9.65 7.85
N GLN A 111 26.67 -10.60 7.00
CA GLN A 111 26.21 -10.65 5.59
C GLN A 111 24.68 -10.76 5.49
N ILE A 112 24.05 -11.55 6.36
CA ILE A 112 22.59 -11.65 6.42
C ILE A 112 21.99 -10.29 6.80
N ILE A 113 22.52 -9.62 7.83
CA ILE A 113 22.03 -8.31 8.25
C ILE A 113 22.19 -7.27 7.13
N ILE A 114 23.32 -7.26 6.42
CA ILE A 114 23.56 -6.37 5.28
C ILE A 114 22.59 -6.68 4.14
N HIS A 115 22.37 -7.96 3.83
CA HIS A 115 21.39 -8.34 2.82
C HIS A 115 19.99 -7.84 3.18
N ASP A 116 19.58 -8.05 4.43
CA ASP A 116 18.29 -7.55 4.94
C ASP A 116 18.22 -6.02 4.86
N LEU A 117 19.32 -5.28 5.07
CA LEU A 117 19.36 -3.82 4.88
C LEU A 117 19.17 -3.38 3.42
N LEU A 118 19.72 -4.15 2.48
CA LEU A 118 19.66 -3.81 1.05
C LEU A 118 18.32 -4.16 0.42
N VAL A 119 17.62 -5.16 0.97
CA VAL A 119 16.34 -5.67 0.44
C VAL A 119 15.13 -5.12 1.21
N SER A 120 15.33 -4.59 2.42
CA SER A 120 14.27 -3.97 3.24
C SER A 120 13.83 -2.60 2.78
#